data_AF-A0A1J4XVI7-F1
#
_entry.id   AF-A0A1J4XVI7-F1
#
_cell.length_a   1.000
_cell.length_b   1.000
_cell.length_c   1.000
_cell.angle_alpha   90.00
_cell.angle_beta   90.00
_cell.angle_gamma   90.00
#
_symmetry.space_group_name_H-M   'P 1'
#
loop_
_entity.id
_entity.type
_entity.pdbx_description
1 polymer ?
#
loop_
_entity_poly.entity_id
_entity_poly.type
_entity_poly.pdbx_seq_one_letter_code
_entity_poly.pdbx_strand_id
1 'polypeptide(L)'
;MITLERWQNLPKRDQLGHIASEIKRALSMENDKDIFIQIIERAFYLIDLSLNDPKWRGNPLPLLVLRDGLAKIYIGEEQNLEKIYAAL
;
A
#
# COMPACT_ATOMS: atom_id res chain seq x y z
N MET A 1 0.07 -8.77 -13.79
CA MET A 1 -0.81 -7.75 -13.17
C MET A 1 -2.00 -8.47 -12.54
N ILE A 2 -2.32 -8.22 -11.27
CA ILE A 2 -3.53 -8.80 -10.63
C ILE A 2 -4.78 -8.11 -11.21
N THR A 3 -5.84 -8.86 -11.49
CA THR A 3 -7.11 -8.29 -11.98
C THR A 3 -7.98 -7.81 -10.81
N LEU A 4 -8.90 -6.88 -11.07
CA LEU A 4 -9.87 -6.41 -10.06
C LEU A 4 -10.70 -7.57 -9.47
N GLU A 5 -11.20 -8.44 -10.34
CA GLU A 5 -11.98 -9.62 -9.93
C GLU A 5 -11.18 -10.55 -9.02
N ARG A 6 -9.92 -10.82 -9.38
CA ARG A 6 -9.02 -11.63 -8.54
C ARG A 6 -8.73 -10.94 -7.21
N TRP A 7 -8.54 -9.62 -7.20
CA TRP A 7 -8.29 -8.84 -5.98
C TRP A 7 -9.49 -8.90 -5.03
N GLN A 8 -10.71 -8.71 -5.54
CA GLN A 8 -11.94 -8.77 -4.75
C GLN A 8 -12.24 -10.17 -4.21
N ASN A 9 -11.66 -11.24 -4.76
CA ASN A 9 -11.81 -12.57 -4.19
C ASN A 9 -10.82 -12.88 -3.06
N LEU A 10 -9.82 -12.02 -2.83
CA LEU A 10 -8.89 -12.17 -1.72
C LEU A 10 -9.57 -11.78 -0.39
N PRO A 11 -9.27 -12.50 0.72
CA PRO A 11 -9.63 -12.03 2.05
C PRO A 11 -8.83 -10.76 2.39
N LYS A 12 -9.36 -9.94 3.32
CA LYS A 12 -8.71 -8.70 3.76
C LYS A 12 -7.24 -8.88 4.14
N ARG A 13 -6.94 -9.97 4.84
CA ARG A 13 -5.57 -10.34 5.25
C ARG A 13 -4.63 -10.48 4.06
N ASP A 14 -5.07 -11.12 2.99
CA ASP A 14 -4.21 -11.36 1.83
C ASP A 14 -4.05 -10.08 1.00
N GLN A 15 -5.10 -9.24 0.92
CA GLN A 15 -5.01 -7.89 0.34
C GLN A 15 -3.96 -7.04 1.09
N LEU A 16 -4.00 -7.04 2.43
CA LEU A 16 -2.97 -6.41 3.27
C LEU A 16 -1.58 -7.03 3.04
N GLY A 17 -1.47 -8.35 2.93
CA GLY A 17 -0.21 -9.03 2.66
C GLY A 17 0.42 -8.63 1.32
N HIS A 18 -0.40 -8.40 0.29
CA HIS A 18 0.07 -7.87 -0.98
C HIS A 18 0.55 -6.42 -0.87
N ILE A 19 -0.18 -5.56 -0.15
CA ILE A 19 0.23 -4.17 0.10
C ILE A 19 1.55 -4.13 0.90
N ALA A 20 1.65 -4.93 1.96
CA ALA A 20 2.85 -5.05 2.78
C ALA A 20 4.06 -5.53 1.98
N SER A 21 3.83 -6.46 1.03
CA SER A 21 4.90 -6.95 0.15
C SER A 21 5.45 -5.85 -0.78
N GLU A 22 4.59 -4.96 -1.28
CA GLU A 22 5.05 -3.81 -2.08
C GLU A 22 5.83 -2.81 -1.21
N ILE A 23 5.33 -2.47 -0.03
CA ILE A 23 6.03 -1.56 0.89
C ILE A 23 7.39 -2.13 1.29
N LYS A 24 7.46 -3.43 1.60
CA LYS A 24 8.72 -4.12 1.89
C LYS A 24 9.69 -4.09 0.70
N ARG A 25 9.17 -4.22 -0.53
CA ARG A 25 9.97 -4.13 -1.75
C ARG A 25 10.53 -2.72 -1.94
N ALA A 26 9.76 -1.68 -1.63
CA ALA A 26 10.22 -0.28 -1.68
C ALA A 26 11.38 -0.03 -0.71
N LEU A 27 11.34 -0.59 0.52
CA LEU A 27 12.45 -0.49 1.48
C LEU A 27 13.78 -1.00 0.91
N SER A 28 13.77 -2.03 0.06
CA SER A 28 14.99 -2.54 -0.57
C SER A 28 15.54 -1.68 -1.73
N MET A 29 14.76 -0.69 -2.19
CA MET A 29 15.02 0.08 -3.41
C MET A 29 15.18 1.58 -3.13
N GLU A 30 15.39 2.00 -1.89
CA GLU A 30 15.51 3.43 -1.52
C GLU A 30 16.64 4.16 -2.27
N ASN A 31 17.68 3.44 -2.69
CA ASN A 31 18.79 4.00 -3.47
C ASN A 31 18.48 4.17 -4.96
N ASP A 32 17.41 3.55 -5.46
CA ASP A 32 16.93 3.69 -6.84
C ASP A 32 15.57 4.41 -6.83
N LYS A 33 15.63 5.74 -6.92
CA LYS A 33 14.46 6.61 -6.74
C LYS A 33 13.33 6.31 -7.72
N ASP A 34 13.65 5.99 -8.97
CA ASP A 34 12.63 5.73 -9.99
C ASP A 34 11.90 4.42 -9.71
N ILE A 35 12.65 3.38 -9.34
CA ILE A 35 12.07 2.09 -8.94
C ILE A 35 11.26 2.26 -7.65
N PHE A 36 11.80 2.97 -6.65
CA PHE A 36 11.12 3.26 -5.40
C PHE A 36 9.75 3.91 -5.63
N ILE A 37 9.70 4.98 -6.44
CA ILE A 37 8.47 5.71 -6.77
C ILE A 37 7.45 4.76 -7.43
N GLN A 38 7.87 3.95 -8.41
CA GLN A 38 6.98 2.99 -9.08
C GLN A 38 6.40 1.96 -8.10
N ILE A 39 7.16 1.53 -7.10
CA ILE A 39 6.70 0.58 -6.07
C ILE A 39 5.68 1.26 -5.14
N ILE A 40 5.93 2.50 -4.73
CA ILE A 40 4.99 3.27 -3.89
C ILE A 40 3.68 3.52 -4.64
N GLU A 41 3.73 3.89 -5.92
CA GLU A 41 2.55 4.04 -6.77
C GLU A 41 1.75 2.73 -6.90
N ARG A 42 2.48 1.61 -6.98
CA ARG A 42 1.85 0.28 -6.94
C ARG A 42 1.15 0.01 -5.61
N ALA A 43 1.75 0.38 -4.48
CA ALA A 43 1.12 0.25 -3.17
C ALA A 43 -0.16 1.11 -3.06
N PHE A 44 -0.14 2.37 -3.54
CA PHE A 44 -1.34 3.21 -3.62
C PHE A 44 -2.46 2.54 -4.40
N TYR A 45 -2.14 2.01 -5.58
CA TYR A 45 -3.13 1.33 -6.42
C TYR A 45 -3.81 0.16 -5.68
N LEU A 46 -3.05 -0.64 -4.92
CA LEU A 46 -3.60 -1.76 -4.15
C LEU A 46 -4.47 -1.30 -2.97
N ILE A 47 -4.09 -0.20 -2.33
CA ILE A 47 -4.90 0.42 -1.27
C ILE A 47 -6.22 0.94 -1.84
N ASP A 48 -6.17 1.67 -2.95
CA ASP A 48 -7.36 2.22 -3.60
C ASP A 48 -8.28 1.11 -4.14
N LEU A 49 -7.72 0.00 -4.65
CA LEU A 49 -8.49 -1.20 -4.96
C LEU A 49 -9.19 -1.79 -3.74
N SER A 50 -8.52 -1.81 -2.59
CA SER A 50 -9.07 -2.32 -1.33
C SER A 50 -10.15 -1.41 -0.76
N LEU A 51 -9.97 -0.09 -0.85
CA LEU A 51 -10.99 0.90 -0.44
C LEU A 51 -12.28 0.78 -1.25
N ASN A 52 -12.18 0.40 -2.53
CA ASN A 52 -13.33 0.15 -3.40
C ASN A 52 -14.02 -1.19 -3.15
N ASP A 53 -13.41 -2.09 -2.37
CA ASP A 53 -13.94 -3.42 -2.10
C ASP A 53 -14.97 -3.37 -0.93
N PRO A 54 -16.23 -3.83 -1.13
CA PRO A 54 -17.29 -3.73 -0.13
C PRO A 54 -16.93 -4.26 1.27
N LYS A 55 -16.02 -5.23 1.38
CA LYS A 55 -15.57 -5.76 2.68
C LYS A 55 -14.93 -4.70 3.57
N TRP A 56 -14.32 -3.65 3.02
CA TRP A 56 -13.69 -2.59 3.81
C TRP A 56 -14.64 -1.48 4.26
N ARG A 57 -15.88 -1.43 3.77
CA ARG A 57 -16.86 -0.37 4.11
C ARG A 57 -17.15 -0.24 5.61
N GLY A 58 -17.12 -1.35 6.34
CA GLY A 58 -17.36 -1.33 7.80
C GLY A 58 -16.23 -0.69 8.61
N ASN A 59 -15.00 -0.64 8.08
CA ASN A 59 -13.87 0.05 8.70
C ASN A 59 -12.77 0.32 7.66
N PRO A 60 -12.86 1.44 6.90
CA PRO A 60 -11.86 1.80 5.90
C PRO A 60 -10.65 2.52 6.51
N LEU A 61 -10.73 2.94 7.79
CA LEU A 61 -9.74 3.80 8.43
C LEU A 61 -8.30 3.27 8.34
N PRO A 62 -8.02 1.97 8.56
CA PRO A 62 -6.65 1.45 8.42
C PRO A 62 -6.05 1.67 7.04
N LEU A 63 -6.84 1.48 5.98
CA LEU A 63 -6.40 1.71 4.60
C LEU A 63 -6.17 3.20 4.33
N LEU A 64 -7.03 4.08 4.85
CA LEU A 64 -6.86 5.53 4.70
C LEU A 64 -5.62 6.04 5.43
N VAL A 65 -5.35 5.55 6.64
CA VAL A 65 -4.14 5.89 7.41
C VAL A 65 -2.89 5.41 6.66
N LEU A 66 -2.93 4.19 6.12
CA LEU A 66 -1.82 3.66 5.31
C LEU A 66 -1.58 4.51 4.06
N ARG A 67 -2.66 4.91 3.37
CA ARG A 67 -2.60 5.79 2.21
C ARG A 67 -1.99 7.14 2.55
N ASP A 68 -2.41 7.77 3.66
CA ASP A 68 -1.87 9.05 4.11
C ASP A 68 -0.38 8.96 4.48
N GLY A 69 0.01 7.89 5.17
CA GLY A 69 1.42 7.62 5.48
C GLY A 69 2.27 7.53 4.21
N LEU A 70 1.83 6.75 3.21
CA LEU A 70 2.54 6.65 1.94
C LEU A 70 2.54 7.97 1.17
N ALA A 71 1.49 8.79 1.28
CA ALA A 71 1.45 10.11 0.64
C ALA A 71 2.55 11.02 1.18
N LYS A 72 2.77 11.03 2.51
CA LYS A 72 3.86 11.78 3.15
C LYS A 72 5.24 11.32 2.69
N ILE A 73 5.45 10.02 2.53
CA ILE A 73 6.68 9.47 1.93
C ILE A 73 6.85 9.96 0.49
N TYR A 74 5.79 9.84 -0.30
CA TYR A 74 5.81 10.15 -1.74
C TYR A 74 6.15 11.63 -2.02
N ILE A 75 5.60 12.55 -1.22
CA ILE A 75 5.87 13.99 -1.36
C ILE A 75 7.12 14.46 -0.60
N GLY A 76 7.79 13.57 0.14
CA GLY A 76 9.00 13.86 0.90
C GLY A 76 8.80 14.56 2.25
N GLU A 77 7.58 14.57 2.79
CA GLU A 77 7.28 15.08 4.15
C GLU A 77 7.65 14.08 5.26
N GLU A 78 7.79 12.80 4.93
CA GLU A 78 8.28 11.73 5.80
C GLU A 78 9.32 10.92 5.01
N GLN A 79 10.29 10.33 5.70
CA GLN A 79 11.32 9.47 5.08
C GLN A 79 11.32 8.06 5.68
N ASN A 80 10.71 7.88 6.85
CA ASN A 80 10.68 6.62 7.55
C ASN A 80 9.56 5.71 7.03
N LEU A 81 9.83 5.01 5.92
CA LEU A 81 8.90 4.02 5.36
C LEU A 81 8.74 2.80 6.28
N GLU A 82 9.75 2.47 7.09
CA GLU A 82 9.69 1.35 8.05
C GLU A 82 8.57 1.54 9.09
N LYS A 83 8.35 2.79 9.52
CA LYS A 83 7.25 3.14 10.45
C LYS A 83 5.88 2.79 9.86
N ILE A 84 5.71 2.95 8.55
CA ILE A 84 4.46 2.61 7.85
C ILE A 84 4.34 1.10 7.73
N TYR A 85 5.44 0.41 7.38
CA TYR A 85 5.46 -1.04 7.29
C TYR A 85 5.14 -1.72 8.64
N ALA A 86 5.65 -1.18 9.75
CA ALA A 86 5.42 -1.71 11.09
C ALA A 86 3.96 -1.55 11.59
N ALA A 87 3.15 -0.72 10.91
CA ALA A 87 1.75 -0.48 11.25
C ALA A 87 0.76 -1.44 10.56
N LEU A 88 1.26 -2.35 9.71
CA LEU A 88 0.52 -3.37 8.96
C LEU A 88 0.48 -4.72 9.69
#